data_AF-A0A011QGT2-F1
#
_entry.id   AF-A0A011QGT2-F1
#
_cell.length_a   1.000
_cell.length_b   1.000
_cell.length_c   1.000
_cell.angle_alpha   90.00
_cell.angle_beta   90.00
_cell.angle_gamma   90.00
#
_symmetry.space_group_name_H-M   'P 1'
#
loop_
_entity.id
_entity.type
_entity.pdbx_description
1 polymer ?
#
loop_
_entity_poly.entity_id
_entity_poly.type
_entity_poly.pdbx_seq_one_letter_code
_entity_poly.pdbx_strand_id
1 'polypeptide(L)'
;MFSSAEYWAGGDQVWRAEHVGENSPIHLKTSGIPPRGFEVMAAEHKEAQEADGGEKAGVDHYFDIPLNAAKEVIDFKHDEDIPGVDY
;
A
#
# COMPACT_ATOMS: atom_id res chain seq x y z
N MET A 1 -6.21 -8.40 -5.84
CA MET A 1 -4.88 -8.39 -6.50
C MET A 1 -3.80 -8.72 -5.47
N PHE A 2 -2.50 -8.61 -5.77
CA PHE A 2 -1.45 -8.74 -4.75
C PHE A 2 -0.46 -7.57 -4.84
N SER A 3 -0.21 -6.91 -3.71
CA SER A 3 0.83 -5.89 -3.57
C SER A 3 1.52 -6.01 -2.21
N SER A 4 2.81 -5.67 -2.17
CA SER A 4 3.58 -5.69 -0.94
C SER A 4 4.73 -4.71 -1.01
N ALA A 5 5.12 -4.17 0.14
CA ALA A 5 6.32 -3.37 0.31
C ALA A 5 7.03 -3.77 1.60
N GLU A 6 8.36 -3.74 1.57
CA GLU A 6 9.20 -4.16 2.68
C GLU A 6 10.44 -3.27 2.77
N TYR A 7 10.89 -3.01 3.99
CA TYR A 7 12.16 -2.36 4.25
C TYR A 7 13.09 -3.30 5.00
N TRP A 8 14.31 -3.43 4.50
CA TRP A 8 15.34 -4.29 5.05
C TRP A 8 16.57 -3.47 5.43
N ALA A 9 17.11 -3.70 6.63
CA ALA A 9 18.32 -3.05 7.11
C ALA A 9 19.19 -4.05 7.85
N GLY A 10 20.47 -4.16 7.49
CA GLY A 10 21.40 -5.08 8.15
C GLY A 10 21.05 -6.57 8.02
N GLY A 11 20.19 -6.95 7.08
CA GLY A 11 19.69 -8.31 6.92
C GLY A 11 18.38 -8.60 7.67
N ASP A 12 17.88 -7.65 8.46
CA ASP A 12 16.61 -7.77 9.17
C ASP A 12 15.48 -7.07 8.39
N GLN A 13 14.30 -7.69 8.33
CA GLN A 13 13.08 -7.06 7.84
C GLN A 13 12.57 -6.10 8.92
N VAL A 14 12.75 -4.80 8.69
CA VAL A 14 12.39 -3.74 9.63
C VAL A 14 10.87 -3.52 9.64
N TRP A 15 10.25 -3.54 8.46
CA TRP A 15 8.81 -3.52 8.31
C TRP A 15 8.36 -4.17 7.00
N ARG A 16 7.11 -4.62 6.97
CA ARG A 16 6.41 -5.10 5.78
C ARG A 16 4.95 -4.68 5.82
N ALA A 17 4.40 -4.34 4.67
CA ALA A 17 2.97 -4.22 4.43
C ALA A 17 2.60 -5.09 3.24
N GLU A 18 1.50 -5.84 3.33
CA GLU A 18 1.00 -6.69 2.24
C GLU A 18 -0.51 -6.66 2.12
N HIS A 19 -0.99 -6.63 0.88
CA HIS A 19 -2.38 -6.79 0.50
C HIS A 19 -2.54 -8.01 -0.40
N VAL A 20 -3.52 -8.86 -0.08
CA VAL A 20 -3.85 -10.09 -0.79
C VAL A 20 -5.35 -10.08 -1.04
N GLY A 21 -5.77 -9.48 -2.15
CA GLY A 21 -7.19 -9.30 -2.48
C GLY A 21 -7.96 -10.60 -2.68
N GLU A 22 -7.27 -11.72 -2.93
CA GLU A 22 -7.87 -13.06 -2.93
C GLU A 22 -8.36 -13.50 -1.55
N ASN A 23 -7.74 -13.00 -0.47
CA ASN A 23 -8.18 -13.29 0.89
C ASN A 23 -9.39 -12.43 1.28
N SER A 24 -9.38 -11.15 0.90
CA SER A 24 -10.48 -10.19 1.07
C SER A 24 -10.10 -8.86 0.39
N PRO A 25 -11.06 -8.09 -0.18
CA PRO A 25 -10.82 -6.74 -0.68
C PRO A 25 -10.25 -5.77 0.36
N ILE A 26 -10.43 -6.06 1.66
CA ILE A 26 -9.91 -5.26 2.78
C ILE A 26 -8.75 -5.95 3.52
N HIS A 27 -8.16 -7.00 2.95
CA HIS A 27 -7.03 -7.68 3.56
C HIS A 27 -5.81 -6.76 3.63
N LEU A 28 -5.37 -6.38 4.82
CA LEU A 28 -4.10 -5.69 5.01
C LEU A 28 -3.37 -6.35 6.17
N LYS A 29 -2.12 -6.76 5.94
CA LYS A 29 -1.23 -7.23 7.00
C LYS A 29 0.01 -6.36 7.06
N THR A 30 0.41 -6.05 8.29
CA THR A 30 1.61 -5.29 8.57
C THR A 30 2.47 -6.00 9.61
N SER A 31 3.79 -5.83 9.52
CA SER A 31 4.75 -6.22 10.54
C SER A 31 5.80 -5.13 10.72
N GLY A 32 6.41 -5.07 11.90
CA GLY A 32 7.38 -4.04 12.24
C GLY A 32 6.73 -2.67 12.45
N ILE A 33 7.49 -1.60 12.17
CA ILE A 33 7.02 -0.21 12.28
C ILE A 33 7.02 0.40 10.86
N PRO A 34 5.85 0.51 10.21
CA PRO A 34 5.71 1.17 8.92
C PRO A 34 6.11 2.67 8.97
N PRO A 35 6.25 3.31 7.79
CA PRO A 35 6.52 4.75 7.68
C PRO A 35 5.50 5.61 8.44
N ARG A 36 5.89 6.84 8.79
CA ARG A 36 5.10 7.71 9.69
C ARG A 36 3.71 8.05 9.12
N GLY A 37 3.58 8.21 7.81
CA GLY A 37 2.33 8.50 7.11
C GLY A 37 1.46 7.27 6.85
N PHE A 38 1.91 6.06 7.18
CA PHE A 38 1.22 4.81 6.87
C PHE A 38 -0.22 4.77 7.41
N GLU A 39 -0.42 5.12 8.69
CA GLU A 39 -1.75 5.05 9.31
C GLU A 39 -2.75 5.99 8.64
N VAL A 40 -2.28 7.18 8.24
CA VAL A 40 -3.11 8.19 7.57
C VAL A 40 -3.48 7.73 6.17
N MET A 41 -2.52 7.31 5.35
CA MET A 41 -2.80 6.83 3.99
C MET A 41 -3.68 5.57 4.01
N ALA A 42 -3.48 4.66 4.97
CA ALA A 42 -4.29 3.45 5.09
C ALA A 42 -5.74 3.79 5.47
N ALA A 43 -5.94 4.80 6.32
CA ALA A 43 -7.28 5.30 6.64
C ALA A 43 -7.96 5.92 5.41
N GLU A 44 -7.25 6.73 4.62
CA GLU A 44 -7.78 7.34 3.38
C GLU A 44 -8.23 6.27 2.37
N HIS A 45 -7.40 5.26 2.11
CA HIS A 45 -7.74 4.14 1.22
C HIS A 45 -8.89 3.29 1.77
N LYS A 46 -8.95 3.10 3.08
CA LYS A 46 -10.08 2.43 3.73
C LYS A 46 -11.38 3.21 3.54
N GLU A 47 -11.36 4.52 3.74
CA GLU A 47 -12.54 5.37 3.54
C GLU A 47 -13.01 5.34 2.07
N ALA A 48 -12.09 5.39 1.11
CA ALA A 48 -12.40 5.23 -0.31
C ALA A 48 -13.01 3.86 -0.63
N GLN A 49 -12.45 2.78 -0.07
CA GLN A 49 -12.99 1.43 -0.20
C GLN A 49 -14.42 1.32 0.32
N GLU A 50 -14.69 1.86 1.52
CA GLU A 50 -16.04 1.86 2.10
C GLU A 50 -17.02 2.67 1.24
N ALA A 51 -16.60 3.82 0.70
CA ALA A 51 -17.42 4.65 -0.18
C ALA A 51 -17.82 3.92 -1.47
N ASP A 52 -16.96 3.05 -1.99
CA ASP A 52 -17.21 2.27 -3.22
C ASP A 52 -17.88 0.90 -2.96
N GLY A 53 -18.33 0.64 -1.73
CA GLY A 53 -19.10 -0.57 -1.38
C GLY A 53 -18.36 -1.58 -0.50
N GLY A 54 -17.24 -1.19 0.09
CA GLY A 54 -16.48 -1.99 1.06
C GLY A 54 -16.01 -3.31 0.46
N GLU A 55 -16.36 -4.42 1.11
CA GLU A 55 -16.05 -5.79 0.62
C GLU A 55 -16.71 -6.15 -0.72
N LYS A 56 -17.65 -5.34 -1.22
CA LYS A 56 -18.31 -5.56 -2.51
C LYS A 56 -17.89 -4.54 -3.57
N ALA A 57 -16.92 -3.68 -3.26
CA ALA A 57 -16.47 -2.69 -4.22
C ALA A 57 -15.90 -3.36 -5.47
N GLY A 58 -16.15 -2.74 -6.63
CA GLY A 58 -15.56 -3.16 -7.90
C GLY A 58 -14.11 -2.69 -8.09
N VAL A 59 -13.54 -2.06 -7.07
CA VAL A 59 -12.21 -1.43 -7.03
C VAL A 59 -11.48 -1.87 -5.76
N ASP A 60 -10.16 -1.94 -5.85
CA ASP A 60 -9.25 -2.43 -4.80
C ASP A 60 -8.33 -1.27 -4.38
N HIS A 61 -8.83 -0.40 -3.51
CA HIS A 61 -8.05 0.73 -2.95
C HIS A 61 -6.95 0.24 -2.02
N TYR A 62 -7.12 -0.93 -1.39
CA TYR A 62 -6.12 -1.52 -0.51
C TYR A 62 -4.84 -1.92 -1.25
N PHE A 63 -4.94 -2.19 -2.54
CA PHE A 63 -3.79 -2.48 -3.41
C PHE A 63 -2.70 -1.40 -3.35
N ASP A 64 -3.08 -0.13 -3.23
CA ASP A 64 -2.14 0.99 -3.23
C ASP A 64 -1.47 1.23 -1.88
N ILE A 65 -2.01 0.70 -0.78
CA ILE A 65 -1.49 0.97 0.58
C ILE A 65 -0.02 0.52 0.72
N PRO A 66 0.39 -0.72 0.35
CA PRO A 66 1.80 -1.10 0.42
C PRO A 66 2.68 -0.25 -0.50
N LEU A 67 2.21 0.09 -1.71
CA LEU A 67 2.99 0.85 -2.68
C LEU A 67 3.24 2.29 -2.22
N ASN A 68 2.23 2.92 -1.63
CA ASN A 68 2.34 4.25 -1.04
C ASN A 68 3.26 4.28 0.19
N ALA A 69 3.29 3.20 0.97
CA ALA A 69 4.24 3.05 2.07
C ALA A 69 5.69 3.07 1.55
N ALA A 70 5.98 2.36 0.45
CA ALA A 70 7.30 2.43 -0.18
C ALA A 70 7.60 3.85 -0.68
N LYS A 71 6.64 4.45 -1.41
CA LYS A 71 6.77 5.81 -1.96
C LYS A 71 7.07 6.86 -0.89
N GLU A 72 6.48 6.78 0.30
CA GLU A 72 6.79 7.71 1.40
C GLU A 72 8.29 7.70 1.78
N VAL A 73 8.96 6.56 1.62
CA VAL A 73 10.37 6.39 1.97
C VAL A 73 11.31 6.75 0.82
N ILE A 74 10.97 6.37 -0.41
CA ILE A 74 11.88 6.48 -1.58
C ILE A 74 11.42 7.48 -2.65
N ASP A 75 10.26 8.11 -2.46
CA ASP A 75 9.63 9.07 -3.38
C ASP A 75 9.38 8.51 -4.80
N PHE A 76 9.12 7.20 -4.88
CA PHE A 76 8.91 6.48 -6.14
C PHE A 76 7.81 5.43 -6.02
N LYS A 77 6.94 5.36 -7.03
CA LYS A 77 5.94 4.32 -7.26
C LYS A 77 5.95 3.97 -8.75
N HIS A 78 5.92 2.68 -9.07
CA HIS A 78 6.19 2.18 -10.43
C HIS A 78 5.13 2.51 -11.49
N ASP A 79 3.91 2.85 -11.06
CA ASP A 79 2.71 3.03 -11.87
C ASP A 79 2.20 4.48 -11.83
N GLU A 80 3.05 5.41 -11.39
CA GLU A 80 2.81 6.84 -11.47
C GLU A 80 3.68 7.47 -12.57
N ASP A 81 3.14 8.50 -13.22
CA ASP A 81 3.90 9.33 -14.14
C ASP A 81 5.00 10.08 -13.38
N ILE A 82 6.24 9.96 -13.85
CA ILE A 82 7.39 10.69 -13.30
C ILE A 82 7.64 11.92 -14.16
N PRO A 83 7.45 13.15 -13.64
CA PRO A 83 7.65 14.36 -14.42
C PRO A 83 9.05 14.42 -15.05
N GLY A 84 9.09 14.57 -16.38
CA GLY A 84 10.34 14.67 -17.13
C GLY A 84 10.96 13.33 -17.54
N VAL A 85 10.28 12.20 -17.31
CA VAL A 85 10.66 10.90 -17.86
C VAL A 85 9.53 10.39 -18.76
N ASP A 86 9.87 10.10 -20.02
CA ASP A 86 8.95 9.52 -21.01
C ASP A 86 9.30 8.02 -21.15
N TYR A 87 8.33 7.14 -20.93
CA TYR A 87 8.50 5.66 -20.88
C TYR A 87 7.72 4.95 -21.99
#